data_AF-A0A068VHA2-F1
#
_entry.id   AF-A0A068VHA2-F1
#
_cell.length_a   1.000
_cell.length_b   1.000
_cell.length_c   1.000
_cell.angle_alpha   90.00
_cell.angle_beta   90.00
_cell.angle_gamma   90.00
#
_symmetry.space_group_name_H-M   'P 1'
#
loop_
_entity.id
_entity.type
_entity.pdbx_description
1 polymer ?
#
loop_
_entity_poly.entity_id
_entity_poly.type
_entity_poly.pdbx_seq_one_letter_code
_entity_poly.pdbx_strand_id
1 'polypeptide(L)'
;MPRMDLYSFWFKKAVQSQNDDSLDWLSWDKRLKIARGVAEGLDYLHHKCDPPLVHRNIDAGGILLDDNFEARLGRLNQVCTEVKETNRNKVARFLQLTKDSEKRNPAYTD
;
A
#
# COMPACT_ATOMS: atom_id res chain seq x y z
N MET A 1 -19.15 -3.30 -1.72
CA MET A 1 -18.23 -2.46 -2.52
C MET A 1 -17.45 -1.57 -1.56
N PRO A 2 -16.13 -1.39 -1.72
CA PRO A 2 -15.35 -0.53 -0.85
C PRO A 2 -15.89 0.91 -0.89
N ARG A 3 -16.00 1.54 0.28
CA ARG A 3 -16.67 2.84 0.42
C ARG A 3 -15.72 4.02 0.36
N MET A 4 -14.48 3.84 0.79
CA MET A 4 -13.51 4.92 1.00
C MET A 4 -12.09 4.37 1.15
N ASP A 5 -11.08 5.20 0.87
CA ASP A 5 -9.69 4.87 1.17
C ASP A 5 -9.35 5.04 2.67
N LEU A 6 -8.31 4.35 3.13
CA LEU A 6 -7.89 4.33 4.53
C LEU A 6 -7.55 5.74 5.06
N TYR A 7 -6.97 6.61 4.22
CA TYR A 7 -6.67 7.99 4.60
C TYR A 7 -7.95 8.81 4.84
N SER A 8 -8.89 8.78 3.89
CA SER A 8 -10.18 9.46 4.01
C SER A 8 -11.01 8.89 5.16
N PHE A 9 -10.94 7.58 5.39
CA PHE A 9 -11.64 6.91 6.49
C PHE A 9 -11.13 7.37 7.85
N TRP A 10 -9.81 7.50 8.00
CA TRP A 10 -9.17 8.06 9.18
C TRP A 10 -9.64 9.49 9.44
N PHE A 11 -9.57 10.36 8.42
CA PHE A 11 -9.94 11.76 8.57
C PHE A 11 -11.42 11.94 8.96
N LYS A 12 -12.32 11.18 8.32
CA LYS A 12 -13.75 11.18 8.67
C LYS A 12 -13.98 10.78 10.12
N LYS A 13 -13.29 9.76 10.62
CA LYS A 13 -13.45 9.28 11.99
C LYS A 13 -12.85 10.23 13.02
N ALA A 14 -11.68 10.79 12.74
CA ALA A 14 -11.04 11.79 13.59
C ALA A 14 -11.91 13.05 13.78
N VAL A 15 -12.60 13.51 12.72
CA VAL A 15 -13.51 14.66 12.80
C VAL A 15 -14.80 14.33 13.56
N GLN A 16 -15.26 13.08 13.52
CA GLN A 16 -16.48 12.63 14.19
C GLN A 16 -16.28 12.29 15.68
N SER A 17 -15.07 11.97 16.13
CA SER A 17 -14.78 11.56 17.52
C SER A 17 -14.39 12.73 18.44
N GLN A 18 -15.17 13.81 18.44
CA GLN A 18 -14.91 15.01 19.26
C GLN A 18 -14.96 14.80 20.79
N ASN A 19 -15.19 13.59 21.30
CA ASN A 19 -15.35 13.33 22.74
C ASN A 19 -14.67 12.06 23.27
N ASP A 20 -13.89 11.35 22.46
CA ASP A 20 -13.15 10.17 22.93
C ASP A 20 -11.82 10.06 22.16
N ASP A 21 -10.72 10.32 22.85
CA ASP A 21 -9.35 10.17 22.33
C ASP A 21 -8.99 8.70 22.04
N SER A 22 -9.89 7.76 22.33
CA SER A 22 -9.68 6.35 21.99
C SER A 22 -9.83 6.09 20.48
N LEU A 23 -8.76 5.57 19.86
CA LEU A 23 -8.78 5.05 18.49
C LEU A 23 -9.47 3.67 18.43
N ASP A 24 -10.50 3.42 19.24
CA ASP A 24 -11.21 2.14 19.34
C ASP A 24 -11.82 1.68 18.01
N TRP A 25 -12.13 2.66 17.15
CA TRP A 25 -12.60 2.37 15.80
C TRP A 25 -11.53 1.65 14.94
N LEU A 26 -10.25 1.83 15.23
CA LEU A 26 -9.09 1.17 14.62
C LEU A 26 -8.26 0.42 15.68
N SER A 27 -8.93 -0.50 16.38
CA SER A 27 -8.27 -1.45 17.29
C SER A 27 -7.14 -2.21 16.59
N TRP A 28 -6.22 -2.75 17.40
CA TRP A 28 -5.06 -3.49 16.89
C TRP A 28 -5.44 -4.64 15.94
N ASP A 29 -6.50 -5.39 16.28
CA ASP A 29 -6.98 -6.49 15.46
C ASP A 29 -7.44 -6.03 14.07
N LYS A 30 -8.10 -4.87 13.97
CA LYS A 30 -8.48 -4.27 12.69
C LYS A 30 -7.26 -3.85 11.88
N ARG A 31 -6.22 -3.31 12.53
CA ARG A 31 -4.96 -2.95 11.86
C ARG A 31 -4.27 -4.18 11.27
N LEU A 32 -4.19 -5.26 12.04
CA LEU A 32 -3.65 -6.54 11.58
C LEU A 32 -4.46 -7.10 10.40
N LYS A 33 -5.79 -7.03 10.48
CA LYS A 33 -6.67 -7.44 9.39
C LYS A 33 -6.40 -6.67 8.09
N ILE A 34 -6.29 -5.35 8.18
CA ILE A 34 -5.97 -4.48 7.02
C ILE A 34 -4.58 -4.82 6.46
N ALA A 35 -3.56 -4.90 7.31
CA ALA A 35 -2.19 -5.21 6.90
C ALA A 35 -2.10 -6.58 6.19
N ARG A 36 -2.83 -7.58 6.70
CA ARG A 36 -2.95 -8.89 6.08
C ARG A 36 -3.59 -8.80 4.69
N GLY A 37 -4.73 -8.12 4.55
CA GLY A 37 -5.39 -7.99 3.25
C GLY A 37 -4.53 -7.25 2.22
N VAL A 38 -3.75 -6.25 2.64
CA VAL A 38 -2.75 -5.57 1.79
C VAL A 38 -1.66 -6.55 1.34
N ALA A 39 -1.13 -7.35 2.26
CA ALA A 39 -0.10 -8.36 1.95
C ALA A 39 -0.63 -9.44 1.00
N GLU A 40 -1.86 -9.92 1.19
CA GLU A 40 -2.52 -10.88 0.30
C GLU A 40 -2.75 -10.30 -1.10
N GLY A 41 -3.15 -9.03 -1.20
CA GLY A 41 -3.26 -8.33 -2.48
C GLY A 41 -1.92 -8.19 -3.20
N LEU A 42 -0.84 -7.89 -2.47
CA LEU A 42 0.51 -7.81 -3.02
C LEU A 42 1.03 -9.18 -3.46
N ASP A 43 0.77 -10.23 -2.68
CA ASP A 43 1.12 -11.62 -3.05
C ASP A 43 0.43 -12.03 -4.36
N TYR A 44 -0.85 -11.70 -4.50
CA TYR A 44 -1.59 -11.95 -5.73
C TYR A 44 -0.92 -11.29 -6.94
N LEU A 45 -0.61 -10.00 -6.84
CA LEU A 45 0.02 -9.25 -7.93
C LEU A 45 1.38 -9.83 -8.32
N HIS A 46 2.21 -10.22 -7.34
CA HIS A 46 3.57 -10.70 -7.60
C HIS A 46 3.65 -12.17 -8.02
N HIS A 47 2.76 -13.04 -7.54
CA HIS A 47 2.92 -14.49 -7.69
C HIS A 47 1.77 -15.19 -8.40
N LYS A 48 0.61 -14.54 -8.54
CA LYS A 48 -0.59 -15.13 -9.17
C LYS A 48 -0.91 -14.51 -10.53
N CYS A 49 -0.47 -13.28 -10.80
CA CYS A 49 -0.55 -12.68 -12.13
C CYS A 49 0.59 -13.17 -13.03
N ASP A 50 0.30 -13.39 -14.32
CA ASP A 50 1.32 -13.64 -15.35
C ASP A 50 1.11 -12.70 -16.55
N PRO A 51 2.07 -11.81 -16.84
CA PRO A 51 3.31 -11.58 -16.07
C PRO A 51 3.04 -11.00 -14.66
N PRO A 52 3.95 -11.20 -13.68
CA PRO A 52 3.85 -10.58 -12.38
C PRO A 52 3.68 -9.07 -12.46
N LEU A 53 2.87 -8.50 -11.58
CA LEU A 53 2.56 -7.08 -11.55
C LEU A 53 3.20 -6.41 -10.34
N VAL A 54 3.88 -5.29 -10.56
CA VAL A 54 4.47 -4.47 -9.50
C VAL A 54 3.57 -3.26 -9.26
N HIS A 55 3.07 -3.09 -8.04
CA HIS A 55 2.15 -2.01 -7.70
C HIS A 55 2.80 -0.61 -7.69
N ARG A 56 4.06 -0.51 -7.23
CA ARG A 56 4.92 0.69 -7.16
C ARG A 56 4.43 1.88 -6.32
N ASN A 57 3.15 1.95 -5.96
CA ASN A 57 2.58 3.05 -5.19
C ASN A 57 1.65 2.55 -4.07
N ILE A 58 2.22 2.04 -2.97
CA ILE A 58 1.47 1.60 -1.80
C ILE A 58 1.43 2.73 -0.78
N ASP A 59 0.28 3.38 -0.66
CA ASP A 59 0.00 4.42 0.32
C ASP A 59 -1.39 4.25 0.95
N ALA A 60 -1.68 4.98 2.02
CA ALA A 60 -2.96 4.88 2.72
C ALA A 60 -4.16 5.25 1.84
N GLY A 61 -3.99 6.09 0.83
CA GLY A 61 -5.10 6.44 -0.07
C GLY A 61 -5.32 5.43 -1.20
N GLY A 62 -4.37 4.53 -1.43
CA GLY A 62 -4.48 3.37 -2.32
C GLY A 62 -5.02 2.13 -1.61
N ILE A 63 -5.17 2.15 -0.28
CA ILE A 63 -5.80 1.05 0.48
C ILE A 63 -7.28 1.38 0.62
N LEU A 64 -8.13 0.66 -0.11
CA LEU A 64 -9.58 0.81 -0.04
C LEU A 64 -10.14 -0.15 1.02
N LEU A 65 -11.03 0.37 1.87
CA LEU A 65 -11.71 -0.42 2.90
C LEU A 65 -13.20 -0.55 2.59
N ASP A 66 -13.74 -1.72 2.88
CA ASP A 66 -15.18 -1.92 3.02
C ASP A 66 -15.63 -1.88 4.49
N ASP A 67 -16.93 -2.11 4.72
CA ASP A 67 -17.53 -2.03 6.05
C ASP A 67 -17.01 -3.08 7.04
N ASN A 68 -16.41 -4.15 6.52
CA ASN A 68 -15.85 -5.25 7.30
C ASN A 68 -14.35 -5.06 7.56
N PHE A 69 -13.77 -3.91 7.20
CA PHE A 69 -12.33 -3.65 7.24
C PHE A 69 -11.53 -4.62 6.36
N GLU A 70 -12.13 -5.14 5.28
CA GLU A 70 -11.38 -5.87 4.27
C GLU A 70 -10.62 -4.89 3.38
N ALA A 71 -9.32 -5.10 3.23
CA ALA A 71 -8.45 -4.24 2.43
C ALA A 71 -8.44 -4.66 0.96
N ARG A 72 -8.49 -3.67 0.07
CA ARG A 72 -8.33 -3.84 -1.38
C ARG A 72 -7.30 -2.85 -1.90
N LEU A 73 -6.42 -3.30 -2.78
CA LEU A 73 -5.44 -2.44 -3.44
C LEU A 73 -6.12 -1.61 -4.54
N GLY A 74 -5.90 -0.30 -4.51
CA GLY A 74 -6.35 0.71 -5.47
C GLY A 74 -5.19 1.54 -5.98
N ARG A 75 -5.46 2.67 -6.67
CA ARG A 75 -4.43 3.53 -7.29
C ARG A 75 -3.43 2.75 -8.14
N LEU A 76 -3.97 1.94 -9.07
CA LEU A 76 -3.21 1.08 -9.97
C LEU A 76 -2.62 1.83 -11.18
N ASN A 77 -2.65 3.16 -11.18
CA ASN A 77 -2.17 4.00 -12.29
C ASN A 77 -0.66 3.87 -12.55
N GLN A 78 0.10 3.34 -11.58
CA GLN A 78 1.52 3.04 -11.73
C GLN A 78 1.80 1.53 -11.75
N VAL A 79 0.83 0.65 -11.93
CA VAL A 79 1.15 -0.77 -12.07
C VAL A 79 1.96 -1.02 -13.34
N CYS A 80 3.02 -1.79 -13.26
CA CYS A 80 3.72 -2.30 -14.44
C CYS A 80 3.95 -3.80 -14.34
N THR A 81 4.05 -4.44 -15.48
CA THR A 81 4.50 -5.83 -15.55
C THR A 81 5.96 -5.90 -15.17
N GLU A 82 6.33 -6.85 -14.35
CA GLU A 82 7.72 -7.22 -14.17
C GLU A 82 8.20 -7.91 -15.46
N VAL A 83 9.07 -7.23 -16.20
CA VAL A 83 9.81 -7.89 -17.26
C VAL A 83 10.69 -8.93 -16.56
N LYS A 84 10.38 -10.22 -16.77
CA LYS A 84 11.23 -11.33 -16.33
C LYS A 84 12.52 -11.26 -17.15
N GLU A 85 13.47 -10.39 -16.78
CA GLU A 85 14.84 -10.52 -17.23
C GLU A 85 15.35 -11.85 -16.69
N THR A 86 15.51 -12.82 -17.58
CA THR A 86 16.14 -14.11 -17.31
C THR A 86 17.47 -13.85 -16.57
N ASN A 87 17.55 -14.24 -15.29
CA ASN A 87 18.73 -14.16 -14.40
C ASN A 87 19.11 -12.79 -13.77
N ARG A 88 18.22 -12.15 -13.00
CA ARG A 88 18.67 -11.23 -11.92
C ARG A 88 18.27 -11.73 -10.54
N ASN A 89 19.29 -12.01 -9.72
CA ASN A 89 19.16 -12.39 -8.32
C ASN A 89 18.26 -11.40 -7.57
N LYS A 90 17.26 -11.90 -6.83
CA LYS A 90 16.26 -11.08 -6.10
C LYS A 90 16.89 -10.00 -5.21
N VAL A 91 18.10 -10.25 -4.69
CA VAL A 91 18.91 -9.30 -3.90
C VAL A 91 19.34 -8.07 -4.73
N ALA A 92 19.70 -8.26 -5.99
CA ALA A 92 20.10 -7.16 -6.88
C ALA A 92 18.93 -6.18 -7.12
N ARG A 93 17.69 -6.69 -7.15
CA ARG A 93 16.48 -5.88 -7.30
C ARG A 93 16.14 -5.09 -6.03
N PHE A 94 16.27 -5.71 -4.85
CA PHE A 94 16.09 -5.00 -3.57
C PHE A 94 17.09 -3.85 -3.41
N LEU A 95 18.37 -4.10 -3.73
CA LEU A 95 19.42 -3.07 -3.69
C LEU A 95 19.24 -1.96 -4.73
N GLN A 96 18.60 -2.25 -5.87
CA GLN A 96 18.34 -1.23 -6.89
C GLN A 96 17.19 -0.30 -6.47
N LEU A 97 16.13 -0.85 -5.85
CA LEU A 97 15.00 -0.05 -5.34
C LEU A 97 15.43 0.94 -4.25
N THR A 98 16.41 0.59 -3.41
CA THR A 98 16.94 1.49 -2.37
C THR A 98 17.84 2.61 -2.93
N LYS A 99 18.52 2.37 -4.06
CA LYS A 99 19.35 3.38 -4.71
C LYS A 99 18.54 4.44 -5.46
N ASP A 100 17.35 4.09 -5.93
CA ASP A 100 16.44 5.03 -6.61
C ASP A 100 15.66 5.93 -5.63
N SER A 101 15.57 5.55 -4.34
CA SER A 101 15.05 6.45 -3.30
C SER A 101 16.03 7.56 -2.91
N GLU A 102 17.35 7.33 -3.01
CA GLU A 102 18.37 8.33 -2.66
C GLU A 102 18.55 9.41 -3.76
N LYS A 103 18.17 9.13 -5.01
CA LYS A 103 18.28 10.09 -6.13
C LYS A 103 17.12 11.08 -6.25
N ARG A 104 16.09 10.99 -5.39
CA ARG A 104 14.88 11.84 -5.46
C ARG A 104 14.91 13.14 -4.64
N ASN A 105 16.07 13.56 -4.14
CA ASN A 105 16.24 14.91 -3.57
C ASN A 105 17.33 15.71 -4.29
N PRO A 106 17.02 16.43 -5.38
CA PRO A 106 17.79 17.58 -5.83
C PRO A 106 17.10 18.85 -5.34
N ALA A 107 17.13 19.10 -4.03
CA ALA A 107 16.67 20.37 -3.47
C ALA A 107 17.43 20.67 -2.18
N TYR A 108 18.71 21.03 -2.32
CA TYR A 108 19.36 22.18 -1.67
C TYR A 108 20.87 22.07 -1.92
N THR A 109 21.39 22.94 -2.77
CA THR A 109 22.79 23.37 -2.74
C THR A 109 22.73 24.89 -2.66
N ASP A 110 23.05 25.43 -1.48
CA ASP A 110 23.61 26.78 -1.37
C ASP A 110 25.03 26.78 -1.95
#